data_AF-A0ABD5JJD3-F1
#
_entry.id   AF-A0ABD5JJD3-F1
#
_cell.length_a   1.000
_cell.length_b   1.000
_cell.length_c   1.000
_cell.angle_alpha   90.00
_cell.angle_beta   90.00
_cell.angle_gamma   90.00
#
_symmetry.space_group_name_H-M   'P 1'
#
loop_
_entity.id
_entity.type
_entity.pdbx_description
1 polymer ?
#
loop_
_entity_poly.entity_id
_entity_poly.type
_entity_poly.pdbx_seq_one_letter_code
_entity_poly.pdbx_strand_id
1 'polypeptide(L)'
;MAHAVNVQRLSTTMLKTLREDPADAETASHKLLVRAGYVRRAAAGIWTWLPIGKKVLENVARIVREEMDAIGAQEVLLPALLPREPYEVSGRWDEYGDLLFRIKDRKGGDYLLGPTHEEIFTLTVKDQCTSYKDLPVMLYQIQTKYRDEARPRSGVLRGREFLMKDSYSFDTTDEGLAESYRLHRQAYQRIFQRLGLDYRIVSAVSGAMGGSASEEFLAPAAAGEDTFVDCPNCDYAANTEAVTVAVSPVEGAEHGPLEELDTPDTPTIETLAEYLGVPASATLKNLLVKVDGEITAVGVPGDREVDLGKLGEHLAPAVVELVTAEDFEGRPELVRGYVGPQGLAGKSLRYIADPRIAPGTAWVTGANKPDTHARNVVCGRDFEVDDYLDVVVVEPGDPCPRCGTGIELDRAIEIGHIFQLGRKYADAFQLDVLGQNGKPARVTMGSYGVGVSRAVAALAEQTHDESGLCWPREVAPADVHIVAAGKALQTEMALDIAEKLGTAGVRVMVDDRAGVSPGVKFTDAELIGVPTILVVGRGAKDGVVELKDRRTGEREELPIDEAISRLTAIAA
;
A
#
# COMPACT_ATOMS: atom_id res chain seq x y z
N MET A 1 -14.52 -40.55 -6.79
CA MET A 1 -14.67 -39.12 -6.47
C MET A 1 -15.38 -38.49 -7.64
N ALA A 2 -16.60 -37.96 -7.45
CA ALA A 2 -17.31 -37.30 -8.54
C ALA A 2 -16.49 -36.07 -8.94
N HIS A 3 -16.01 -36.02 -10.18
CA HIS A 3 -15.39 -34.81 -10.72
C HIS A 3 -16.40 -33.67 -10.55
N ALA A 4 -16.06 -32.69 -9.71
CA ALA A 4 -16.87 -31.49 -9.58
C ALA A 4 -16.94 -30.88 -10.99
N VAL A 5 -18.14 -30.81 -11.55
CA VAL A 5 -18.34 -30.26 -12.89
C VAL A 5 -17.94 -28.79 -12.82
N ASN A 6 -16.87 -28.41 -13.52
CA ASN A 6 -16.31 -27.05 -13.55
C ASN A 6 -17.17 -26.06 -14.36
N VAL A 7 -18.50 -26.25 -14.39
CA VAL A 7 -19.44 -25.46 -15.18
C VAL A 7 -20.36 -24.64 -14.28
N GLN A 8 -20.34 -23.32 -14.47
CA GLN A 8 -21.24 -22.38 -13.82
C GLN A 8 -22.27 -21.85 -14.81
N ARG A 9 -23.56 -22.10 -14.54
CA ARG A 9 -24.68 -21.57 -15.33
C ARG A 9 -25.11 -20.20 -14.80
N LEU A 10 -25.23 -19.22 -15.68
CA LEU A 10 -25.68 -17.87 -15.32
C LEU A 10 -27.16 -17.81 -14.98
N SER A 11 -27.99 -18.72 -15.50
CA SER A 11 -29.41 -18.82 -15.14
C SER A 11 -29.66 -19.12 -13.65
N THR A 12 -28.71 -19.78 -12.98
CA THR A 12 -28.80 -20.18 -11.57
C THR A 12 -27.79 -19.48 -10.67
N THR A 13 -26.86 -18.71 -11.25
CA THR A 13 -25.89 -17.94 -10.48
C THR A 13 -26.51 -16.64 -9.99
N MET A 14 -26.27 -16.29 -8.72
CA MET A 14 -26.56 -14.96 -8.21
C MET A 14 -25.58 -13.94 -8.81
N LEU A 15 -25.89 -13.48 -10.03
CA LEU A 15 -25.14 -12.45 -10.73
C LEU A 15 -26.10 -11.43 -11.33
N LYS A 16 -25.93 -10.17 -10.95
CA LYS A 16 -26.67 -9.04 -11.51
C LYS A 16 -25.71 -7.93 -11.86
N THR A 17 -25.54 -7.69 -13.15
CA THR A 17 -24.74 -6.57 -13.66
C THR A 17 -25.52 -5.26 -13.56
N LEU A 18 -24.80 -4.14 -13.53
CA LEU A 18 -25.36 -2.79 -13.54
C LEU A 18 -24.90 -2.04 -14.78
N ARG A 19 -25.80 -1.24 -15.36
CA ARG A 19 -25.51 -0.41 -16.53
C ARG A 19 -24.80 0.89 -16.16
N GLU A 20 -25.21 1.49 -15.06
CA GLU A 20 -24.70 2.76 -14.57
C GLU A 20 -23.67 2.55 -13.47
N ASP A 21 -22.71 3.46 -13.39
CA ASP A 21 -21.73 3.49 -12.29
C ASP A 21 -22.43 3.81 -10.96
N PRO A 22 -21.99 3.20 -9.84
CA PRO A 22 -22.46 3.62 -8.52
C PRO A 22 -22.10 5.07 -8.26
N ALA A 23 -23.03 5.84 -7.67
CA ALA A 23 -22.86 7.27 -7.43
C ALA A 23 -21.69 7.62 -6.49
N ASP A 24 -21.30 6.68 -5.62
CA ASP A 24 -20.22 6.79 -4.64
C ASP A 24 -18.90 6.16 -5.11
N ALA A 25 -18.82 5.72 -6.36
CA ALA A 25 -17.63 5.08 -6.91
C ALA A 25 -16.77 6.05 -7.73
N GLU A 26 -15.56 6.33 -7.25
CA GLU A 26 -14.61 7.23 -7.90
C GLU A 26 -13.64 6.49 -8.84
N THR A 27 -13.05 5.38 -8.36
CA THR A 27 -12.01 4.63 -9.07
C THR A 27 -12.59 3.61 -10.06
N ALA A 28 -11.81 3.25 -11.09
CA ALA A 28 -12.24 2.32 -12.13
C ALA A 28 -12.52 0.92 -11.57
N SER A 29 -11.63 0.40 -10.73
CA SER A 29 -11.81 -0.88 -10.04
C SER A 29 -13.08 -0.93 -9.21
N HIS A 30 -13.38 0.13 -8.44
CA HIS A 30 -14.58 0.20 -7.62
C HIS A 30 -15.84 0.18 -8.51
N LYS A 31 -15.90 1.03 -9.54
CA LYS A 31 -17.02 1.08 -10.49
C LYS A 31 -17.24 -0.28 -11.15
N LEU A 32 -16.18 -0.87 -11.70
CA LEU A 32 -16.25 -2.11 -12.46
C LEU A 32 -16.56 -3.33 -11.59
N LEU A 33 -15.94 -3.48 -10.42
CA LEU A 33 -16.23 -4.60 -9.52
C LEU A 33 -17.68 -4.59 -9.02
N VAL A 34 -18.25 -3.40 -8.79
CA VAL A 34 -19.68 -3.29 -8.46
C VAL A 34 -20.54 -3.55 -9.70
N ARG A 35 -20.28 -2.89 -10.83
CA ARG A 35 -21.07 -3.06 -12.05
C ARG A 35 -21.07 -4.49 -12.57
N ALA A 36 -19.93 -5.17 -12.54
CA ALA A 36 -19.79 -6.54 -12.99
C ALA A 36 -20.33 -7.58 -11.99
N GLY A 37 -20.78 -7.16 -10.81
CA GLY A 37 -21.40 -8.06 -9.83
C GLY A 37 -20.40 -8.89 -9.01
N TYR A 38 -19.19 -8.38 -8.78
CA TYR A 38 -18.16 -9.01 -7.95
C TYR A 38 -18.35 -8.68 -6.47
N VAL A 39 -18.68 -7.43 -6.16
CA VAL A 39 -18.86 -6.96 -4.77
C VAL A 39 -20.10 -6.09 -4.62
N ARG A 40 -20.64 -6.03 -3.41
CA ARG A 40 -21.68 -5.08 -3.00
C ARG A 40 -21.32 -4.44 -1.68
N ARG A 41 -21.64 -3.16 -1.53
CA ARG A 41 -21.40 -2.42 -0.30
C ARG A 41 -22.36 -2.89 0.78
N ALA A 42 -21.83 -3.30 1.93
CA ALA A 42 -22.61 -3.61 3.13
C ALA A 42 -22.65 -2.40 4.09
N ALA A 43 -21.52 -1.72 4.25
CA ALA A 43 -21.39 -0.45 4.96
C ALA A 43 -20.23 0.37 4.39
N ALA A 44 -19.93 1.54 4.94
CA ALA A 44 -18.71 2.28 4.56
C ALA A 44 -17.46 1.43 4.83
N GLY A 45 -16.67 1.16 3.79
CA GLY A 45 -15.48 0.32 3.86
C GLY A 45 -15.72 -1.17 4.10
N ILE A 46 -16.96 -1.67 4.05
CA ILE A 46 -17.29 -3.08 4.32
C ILE A 46 -18.03 -3.64 3.13
N TRP A 47 -17.51 -4.74 2.57
CA TRP A 47 -17.90 -5.25 1.26
C TRP A 47 -18.30 -6.72 1.31
N THR A 48 -19.43 -7.04 0.69
CA THR A 48 -19.85 -8.42 0.43
C THR A 48 -19.25 -8.89 -0.89
N TRP A 49 -18.47 -9.97 -0.85
CA TRP A 49 -17.99 -10.68 -2.04
C TRP A 49 -19.08 -11.58 -2.60
N LEU A 50 -19.55 -11.27 -3.81
CA LEU A 50 -20.55 -12.07 -4.54
C LEU A 50 -19.89 -13.29 -5.20
N PRO A 51 -20.65 -14.29 -5.71
CA PRO A 51 -20.08 -15.59 -6.09
C PRO A 51 -18.87 -15.53 -7.03
N ILE A 52 -18.91 -14.70 -8.06
CA ILE A 52 -17.77 -14.58 -9.00
C ILE A 52 -16.60 -13.78 -8.40
N GLY A 53 -16.89 -12.80 -7.54
CA GLY A 53 -15.84 -12.06 -6.82
C GLY A 53 -15.15 -12.91 -5.77
N LYS A 54 -15.90 -13.75 -5.05
CA LYS A 54 -15.35 -14.71 -4.10
C LYS A 54 -14.41 -15.70 -4.78
N LYS A 55 -14.76 -16.19 -5.97
CA LYS A 55 -13.86 -17.04 -6.79
C LYS A 55 -12.55 -16.34 -7.14
N VAL A 56 -12.59 -15.09 -7.60
CA VAL A 56 -11.36 -14.34 -7.91
C VAL A 56 -10.53 -14.11 -6.65
N LEU A 57 -11.16 -13.71 -5.54
CA LEU A 57 -10.49 -13.57 -4.25
C LEU A 57 -9.78 -14.87 -3.81
N GLU A 58 -10.43 -16.02 -4.01
CA GLU A 58 -9.86 -17.34 -3.71
C GLU A 58 -8.74 -17.74 -4.66
N ASN A 59 -8.82 -17.40 -5.95
CA ASN A 59 -7.73 -17.64 -6.89
C ASN A 59 -6.48 -16.83 -6.52
N VAL A 60 -6.64 -15.57 -6.11
CA VAL A 60 -5.53 -14.75 -5.58
C VAL A 60 -4.97 -15.38 -4.31
N ALA A 61 -5.83 -15.76 -3.35
CA ALA A 61 -5.41 -16.41 -2.12
C ALA A 61 -4.69 -17.74 -2.36
N ARG A 62 -5.09 -18.51 -3.38
CA ARG A 62 -4.45 -19.75 -3.79
C ARG A 62 -3.02 -19.51 -4.27
N ILE A 63 -2.81 -18.55 -5.17
CA ILE A 63 -1.46 -18.19 -5.65
C ILE A 63 -0.57 -17.76 -4.48
N VAL A 64 -1.10 -16.92 -3.59
CA VAL A 64 -0.38 -16.49 -2.38
C VAL A 64 0.02 -17.71 -1.53
N ARG A 65 -0.92 -18.63 -1.26
CA ARG A 65 -0.66 -19.85 -0.49
C ARG A 65 0.43 -20.71 -1.12
N GLU A 66 0.32 -21.01 -2.41
CA GLU A 66 1.29 -21.85 -3.13
C GLU A 66 2.71 -21.28 -3.06
N GLU A 67 2.88 -19.96 -3.19
CA GLU A 67 4.21 -19.33 -3.15
C GLU A 67 4.79 -19.20 -1.75
N MET A 68 3.93 -19.09 -0.72
CA MET A 68 4.35 -19.14 0.69
C MET A 68 4.74 -20.56 1.10
N ASP A 69 3.96 -21.57 0.71
CA ASP A 69 4.27 -22.97 0.96
C ASP A 69 5.59 -23.37 0.26
N ALA A 70 5.86 -22.83 -0.93
CA ALA A 70 7.09 -23.07 -1.69
C ALA A 70 8.37 -22.58 -0.98
N ILE A 71 8.26 -21.59 -0.09
CA ILE A 71 9.39 -21.15 0.75
C ILE A 71 9.44 -21.88 2.11
N GLY A 72 8.55 -22.85 2.34
CA GLY A 72 8.47 -23.59 3.60
C GLY A 72 7.73 -22.86 4.72
N ALA A 73 7.02 -21.77 4.41
CA ALA A 73 6.14 -21.13 5.38
C ALA A 73 4.91 -22.00 5.62
N GLN A 74 4.38 -21.98 6.85
CA GLN A 74 3.30 -22.87 7.28
C GLN A 74 2.03 -22.07 7.58
N GLU A 75 0.91 -22.45 6.94
CA GLU A 75 -0.37 -21.77 7.15
C GLU A 75 -0.98 -22.14 8.52
N VAL A 76 -1.35 -21.13 9.29
CA VAL A 76 -2.10 -21.21 10.54
C VAL A 76 -3.35 -20.33 10.44
N LEU A 77 -4.27 -20.43 11.41
CA LEU A 77 -5.42 -19.54 11.51
C LEU A 77 -5.57 -19.06 12.95
N LEU A 78 -5.24 -17.79 13.19
CA LEU A 78 -5.38 -17.14 14.49
C LEU A 78 -6.74 -16.44 14.59
N PRO A 79 -7.28 -16.26 15.81
CA PRO A 79 -8.55 -15.58 16.01
C PRO A 79 -8.50 -14.13 15.50
N ALA A 80 -9.64 -13.61 15.05
CA ALA A 80 -9.80 -12.19 14.72
C ALA A 80 -10.27 -11.36 15.92
N LEU A 81 -11.01 -11.97 16.86
CA LEU A 81 -11.37 -11.37 18.14
C LEU A 81 -10.24 -11.64 19.13
N LEU A 82 -9.49 -10.60 19.49
CA LEU A 82 -8.28 -10.70 20.29
C LEU A 82 -8.49 -10.10 21.68
N PRO A 83 -7.85 -10.67 22.72
CA PRO A 83 -7.81 -10.06 24.06
C PRO A 83 -7.01 -8.74 24.04
N ARG A 84 -7.36 -7.80 24.91
CA ARG A 84 -6.67 -6.51 25.06
C ARG A 84 -5.23 -6.66 25.54
N GLU A 85 -4.99 -7.61 26.44
CA GLU A 85 -3.77 -7.71 27.24
C GLU A 85 -2.48 -7.78 26.40
N PRO A 86 -2.38 -8.60 25.31
CA PRO A 86 -1.18 -8.59 24.47
C PRO A 86 -0.89 -7.24 23.84
N TYR A 87 -1.92 -6.51 23.41
CA TYR A 87 -1.77 -5.18 22.80
C TYR A 87 -1.37 -4.11 23.81
N GLU A 88 -1.75 -4.24 25.08
CA GLU A 88 -1.23 -3.37 26.14
C GLU A 88 0.25 -3.64 26.41
N VAL A 89 0.65 -4.91 26.45
CA VAL A 89 2.06 -5.30 26.67
C VAL A 89 2.96 -4.76 25.56
N SER A 90 2.50 -4.76 24.32
CA SER A 90 3.25 -4.19 23.19
C SER A 90 3.16 -2.65 23.10
N GLY A 91 2.33 -2.00 23.94
CA GLY A 91 2.01 -0.56 23.87
C GLY A 91 1.01 -0.20 22.77
N ARG A 92 0.73 -1.11 21.83
CA ARG A 92 -0.07 -0.85 20.63
C ARG A 92 -1.56 -0.72 20.88
N TRP A 93 -2.04 -1.04 22.08
CA TRP A 93 -3.40 -0.70 22.47
C TRP A 93 -3.66 0.80 22.36
N ASP A 94 -2.72 1.63 22.80
CA ASP A 94 -2.83 3.08 22.77
C ASP A 94 -2.23 3.68 21.50
N GLU A 95 -1.08 3.17 21.02
CA GLU A 95 -0.42 3.70 19.81
C GLU A 95 -1.30 3.62 18.54
N TYR A 96 -2.14 2.59 18.41
CA TYR A 96 -3.06 2.49 17.26
C TYR A 96 -4.15 3.55 17.24
N GLY A 97 -4.44 4.19 18.38
CA GLY A 97 -5.50 5.19 18.53
C GLY A 97 -6.85 4.71 17.97
N ASP A 98 -7.50 5.59 17.21
CA ASP A 98 -8.84 5.38 16.67
C ASP A 98 -8.92 4.34 15.54
N LEU A 99 -7.79 3.88 15.00
CA LEU A 99 -7.79 2.81 13.99
C LEU A 99 -8.17 1.44 14.58
N LEU A 100 -8.10 1.29 15.90
CA LEU A 100 -8.38 0.03 16.58
C LEU A 100 -9.87 -0.14 16.89
N PHE A 101 -10.51 -1.14 16.28
CA PHE A 101 -11.85 -1.55 16.71
C PHE A 101 -11.79 -2.20 18.09
N ARG A 102 -12.35 -1.53 19.09
CA ARG A 102 -12.46 -2.02 20.47
C ARG A 102 -13.87 -2.51 20.77
N ILE A 103 -13.98 -3.68 21.39
CA ILE A 103 -15.26 -4.34 21.69
C ILE A 103 -15.26 -4.80 23.15
N LYS A 104 -16.39 -4.62 23.83
CA LYS A 104 -16.62 -5.21 25.16
C LYS A 104 -17.55 -6.42 25.06
N ASP A 105 -17.21 -7.51 25.73
CA ASP A 105 -18.11 -8.66 25.84
C ASP A 105 -19.23 -8.41 26.87
N ARG A 106 -20.17 -9.36 26.98
CA ARG A 106 -21.30 -9.26 27.91
C ARG A 106 -20.90 -9.27 29.41
N LYS A 107 -19.67 -9.67 29.73
CA LYS A 107 -19.11 -9.67 31.09
C LYS A 107 -18.27 -8.41 31.36
N GLY A 108 -18.11 -7.54 30.38
CA GLY A 108 -17.31 -6.32 30.47
C GLY A 108 -15.83 -6.50 30.13
N GLY A 109 -15.42 -7.68 29.63
CA GLY A 109 -14.05 -7.92 29.17
C GLY A 109 -13.74 -7.12 27.91
N ASP A 110 -12.52 -6.58 27.83
CA ASP A 110 -12.05 -5.78 26.71
C ASP A 110 -11.38 -6.65 25.64
N TYR A 111 -11.81 -6.47 24.39
CA TYR A 111 -11.30 -7.14 23.23
C TYR A 111 -11.10 -6.14 22.09
N LEU A 112 -10.44 -6.59 21.04
CA LEU A 112 -10.30 -5.88 19.78
C LEU A 112 -10.58 -6.80 18.60
N LEU A 113 -10.89 -6.22 17.44
CA LEU A 113 -10.80 -6.92 16.17
C LEU A 113 -9.40 -6.69 15.60
N GLY A 114 -8.67 -7.77 15.31
CA GLY A 114 -7.26 -7.72 14.94
C GLY A 114 -6.99 -6.90 13.67
N PRO A 115 -6.25 -5.77 13.74
CA PRO A 115 -5.76 -5.05 12.56
C PRO A 115 -4.55 -5.72 11.92
N THR A 116 -3.85 -6.54 12.71
CA THR A 116 -2.67 -7.39 12.40
C THR A 116 -2.41 -8.30 13.62
N HIS A 117 -1.35 -9.10 13.62
CA HIS A 117 -1.21 -10.24 14.55
C HIS A 117 0.19 -10.43 15.15
N GLU A 118 1.09 -9.43 15.14
CA GLU A 118 2.46 -9.58 15.68
C GLU A 118 2.47 -10.14 17.11
N GLU A 119 1.61 -9.61 17.99
CA GLU A 119 1.50 -10.03 19.38
C GLU A 119 1.10 -11.51 19.49
N ILE A 120 0.09 -11.91 18.72
CA ILE A 120 -0.52 -13.24 18.85
C ILE A 120 0.39 -14.31 18.23
N PHE A 121 1.07 -14.01 17.12
CA PHE A 121 2.11 -14.89 16.58
C PHE A 121 3.28 -15.02 17.55
N THR A 122 3.74 -13.93 18.16
CA THR A 122 4.84 -13.96 19.15
C THR A 122 4.50 -14.87 20.32
N LEU A 123 3.30 -14.73 20.89
CA LEU A 123 2.84 -15.57 21.99
C LEU A 123 2.66 -17.03 21.57
N THR A 124 2.14 -17.28 20.36
CA THR A 124 2.01 -18.65 19.83
C THR A 124 3.37 -19.33 19.73
N VAL A 125 4.38 -18.65 19.16
CA VAL A 125 5.73 -19.20 19.04
C VAL A 125 6.39 -19.36 20.41
N LYS A 126 6.17 -18.42 21.34
CA LYS A 126 6.65 -18.53 22.72
C LYS A 126 6.18 -19.80 23.41
N ASP A 127 4.92 -20.17 23.20
CA ASP A 127 4.33 -21.35 23.82
C ASP A 127 4.78 -22.66 23.16
N GLN A 128 5.09 -22.64 21.86
CA GLN A 128 5.39 -23.84 21.07
C GLN A 128 6.89 -24.12 20.87
N CYS A 129 7.74 -23.08 20.86
CA CYS A 129 9.17 -23.19 20.56
C CYS A 129 9.99 -22.89 21.82
N THR A 130 10.79 -23.86 22.27
CA THR A 130 11.58 -23.75 23.52
C THR A 130 13.08 -23.86 23.30
N SER A 131 13.50 -24.27 22.09
CA SER A 131 14.88 -24.55 21.74
C SER A 131 15.24 -23.92 20.40
N TYR A 132 16.53 -23.58 20.21
CA TYR A 132 17.06 -23.17 18.91
C TYR A 132 16.79 -24.19 17.80
N LYS A 133 16.55 -25.46 18.16
CA LYS A 133 16.23 -26.55 17.21
C LYS A 133 14.83 -26.44 16.61
N ASP A 134 13.96 -25.66 17.24
CA ASP A 134 12.60 -25.41 16.77
C ASP A 134 12.57 -24.24 15.75
N LEU A 135 13.71 -23.57 15.55
CA LEU A 135 13.86 -22.37 14.71
C LEU A 135 14.91 -22.60 13.60
N PRO A 136 14.79 -21.92 12.44
CA PRO A 136 13.80 -20.91 12.11
C PRO A 136 12.42 -21.50 11.81
N VAL A 137 11.38 -20.71 12.07
CA VAL A 137 10.01 -21.03 11.62
C VAL A 137 9.40 -19.82 10.93
N MET A 138 8.70 -20.06 9.83
CA MET A 138 7.92 -19.07 9.10
C MET A 138 6.46 -19.51 9.15
N LEU A 139 5.61 -18.68 9.77
CA LEU A 139 4.17 -18.94 9.87
C LEU A 139 3.42 -17.87 9.09
N TYR A 140 2.27 -18.21 8.52
CA TYR A 140 1.39 -17.22 7.88
C TYR A 140 -0.07 -17.59 8.02
N GLN A 141 -0.95 -16.63 7.79
CA GLN A 141 -2.38 -16.87 7.65
C GLN A 141 -2.95 -16.03 6.52
N ILE A 142 -4.07 -16.45 5.93
CA ILE A 142 -4.90 -15.63 5.05
C ILE A 142 -6.22 -15.36 5.77
N GLN A 143 -6.34 -14.19 6.39
CA GLN A 143 -7.39 -13.92 7.38
C GLN A 143 -7.88 -12.47 7.35
N THR A 144 -9.16 -12.27 7.70
CA THR A 144 -9.84 -10.96 7.68
C THR A 144 -9.34 -10.05 8.79
N LYS A 145 -8.81 -8.88 8.39
CA LYS A 145 -8.35 -7.82 9.27
C LYS A 145 -9.38 -6.70 9.38
N TYR A 146 -9.27 -5.95 10.47
CA TYR A 146 -10.16 -4.83 10.78
C TYR A 146 -9.36 -3.58 11.14
N ARG A 147 -9.62 -2.47 10.45
CA ARG A 147 -9.04 -1.16 10.76
C ARG A 147 -10.14 -0.11 10.64
N ASP A 148 -10.40 0.70 11.65
CA ASP A 148 -11.47 1.71 11.60
C ASP A 148 -11.01 2.96 10.83
N GLU A 149 -10.71 2.76 9.54
CA GLU A 149 -10.31 3.82 8.62
C GLU A 149 -11.31 4.98 8.67
N ALA A 150 -10.85 6.17 9.04
CA ALA A 150 -11.70 7.35 9.18
C ALA A 150 -12.41 7.73 7.87
N ARG A 151 -11.79 7.42 6.73
CA ARG A 151 -12.30 7.70 5.38
C ARG A 151 -12.08 6.50 4.46
N PRO A 152 -12.91 5.45 4.56
CA PRO A 152 -12.81 4.32 3.64
C PRO A 152 -13.29 4.76 2.25
N ARG A 153 -12.42 4.63 1.25
CA ARG A 153 -12.65 5.09 -0.12
C ARG A 153 -12.14 4.08 -1.14
N SER A 154 -12.43 4.30 -2.41
CA SER A 154 -11.90 3.48 -3.52
C SER A 154 -12.30 2.00 -3.47
N GLY A 155 -13.50 1.70 -2.98
CA GLY A 155 -14.04 0.34 -3.01
C GLY A 155 -13.32 -0.60 -2.03
N VAL A 156 -12.83 -1.73 -2.54
CA VAL A 156 -12.09 -2.73 -1.75
C VAL A 156 -10.60 -2.42 -1.61
N LEU A 157 -10.11 -1.32 -2.20
CA LEU A 157 -8.70 -0.89 -2.04
C LEU A 157 -8.41 -0.44 -0.60
N ARG A 158 -9.30 0.36 -0.01
CA ARG A 158 -9.19 0.89 1.35
C ARG A 158 -10.49 0.66 2.13
N GLY A 159 -10.63 -0.57 2.65
CA GLY A 159 -11.75 -1.00 3.48
C GLY A 159 -11.45 -0.94 4.98
N ARG A 160 -12.51 -1.06 5.78
CA ARG A 160 -12.43 -1.26 7.23
C ARG A 160 -12.40 -2.73 7.63
N GLU A 161 -12.89 -3.60 6.74
CA GLU A 161 -12.79 -5.04 6.82
C GLU A 161 -12.18 -5.52 5.50
N PHE A 162 -11.07 -6.26 5.55
CA PHE A 162 -10.36 -6.69 4.35
C PHE A 162 -9.59 -8.00 4.57
N LEU A 163 -9.41 -8.76 3.48
CA LEU A 163 -8.63 -10.00 3.51
C LEU A 163 -7.16 -9.69 3.28
N MET A 164 -6.31 -10.15 4.19
CA MET A 164 -4.86 -9.99 4.14
C MET A 164 -4.20 -11.35 4.38
N LYS A 165 -3.11 -11.60 3.66
CA LYS A 165 -2.12 -12.56 4.12
C LYS A 165 -1.16 -11.81 5.02
N ASP A 166 -0.92 -12.29 6.23
CA ASP A 166 0.13 -11.82 7.12
C ASP A 166 0.99 -13.00 7.54
N SER A 167 2.30 -12.81 7.54
CA SER A 167 3.30 -13.84 7.82
C SER A 167 4.38 -13.28 8.75
N TYR A 168 4.92 -14.16 9.60
CA TYR A 168 5.91 -13.81 10.59
C TYR A 168 6.99 -14.90 10.62
N SER A 169 8.25 -14.47 10.51
CA SER A 169 9.41 -15.35 10.68
C SER A 169 10.00 -15.16 12.07
N PHE A 170 10.53 -16.25 12.62
CA PHE A 170 11.17 -16.28 13.93
C PHE A 170 12.51 -16.97 13.80
N ASP A 171 13.56 -16.20 14.04
CA ASP A 171 14.93 -16.59 13.76
C ASP A 171 15.81 -16.42 15.01
N THR A 172 16.87 -17.22 15.13
CA THR A 172 17.79 -17.14 16.29
C THR A 172 18.92 -16.12 16.10
N THR A 173 19.16 -15.69 14.86
CA THR A 173 20.21 -14.72 14.51
C THR A 173 19.69 -13.72 13.47
N ASP A 174 20.36 -12.57 13.38
CA ASP A 174 19.99 -11.51 12.44
C ASP A 174 20.27 -11.94 10.99
N GLU A 175 21.26 -12.82 10.75
CA GLU A 175 21.47 -13.45 9.46
C GLU A 175 20.31 -14.38 9.07
N GLY A 176 19.74 -15.10 10.04
CA GLY A 176 18.54 -15.90 9.82
C GLY A 176 17.34 -15.04 9.42
N LEU A 177 17.14 -13.92 10.12
CA LEU A 177 16.12 -12.93 9.75
C LEU A 177 16.34 -12.37 8.35
N ALA A 178 17.58 -12.02 8.00
CA ALA A 178 17.89 -11.53 6.66
C ALA A 178 17.59 -12.58 5.56
N GLU A 179 17.84 -13.87 5.83
CA GLU A 179 17.50 -14.96 4.92
C GLU A 179 15.97 -15.15 4.82
N SER A 180 15.26 -15.19 5.95
CA SER A 180 13.79 -15.22 5.97
C SER A 180 13.19 -14.06 5.19
N TYR A 181 13.72 -12.85 5.35
CA TYR A 181 13.32 -11.67 4.59
C TYR A 181 13.55 -11.84 3.09
N ARG A 182 14.73 -12.34 2.69
CA ARG A 182 15.06 -12.61 1.28
C ARG A 182 14.10 -13.64 0.65
N LEU A 183 13.75 -14.69 1.38
CA LEU A 183 12.79 -15.72 0.93
C LEU A 183 11.40 -15.12 0.70
N HIS A 184 10.91 -14.31 1.63
CA HIS A 184 9.61 -13.62 1.49
C HIS A 184 9.61 -12.64 0.33
N ARG A 185 10.67 -11.85 0.18
CA ARG A 185 10.83 -10.93 -0.96
C ARG A 185 10.71 -11.66 -2.29
N GLN A 186 11.39 -12.81 -2.42
CA GLN A 186 11.31 -13.64 -3.64
C GLN A 186 9.93 -14.27 -3.85
N ALA A 187 9.27 -14.72 -2.77
CA ALA A 187 7.90 -15.23 -2.85
C ALA A 187 6.95 -14.14 -3.35
N TYR A 188 7.06 -12.90 -2.87
CA TYR A 188 6.18 -11.80 -3.28
C TYR A 188 6.40 -11.44 -4.76
N GLN A 189 7.65 -11.45 -5.22
CA GLN A 189 7.96 -11.27 -6.63
C GLN A 189 7.26 -12.31 -7.50
N ARG A 190 7.29 -13.60 -7.10
CA ARG A 190 6.60 -14.68 -7.82
C ARG A 190 5.08 -14.56 -7.73
N ILE A 191 4.53 -14.19 -6.56
CA ILE A 191 3.10 -13.94 -6.37
C ILE A 191 2.63 -12.88 -7.37
N PHE A 192 3.24 -11.69 -7.37
CA PHE A 192 2.77 -10.59 -8.20
C PHE A 192 3.02 -10.84 -9.70
N GLN A 193 4.09 -11.54 -10.05
CA GLN A 193 4.31 -12.01 -11.42
C GLN A 193 3.22 -12.98 -11.88
N ARG A 194 2.84 -13.97 -11.06
CA ARG A 194 1.77 -14.94 -11.39
C ARG A 194 0.39 -14.31 -11.43
N LEU A 195 0.14 -13.34 -10.55
CA LEU A 195 -1.07 -12.52 -10.61
C LEU A 195 -1.14 -11.69 -11.90
N GLY A 196 0.00 -11.39 -12.53
CA GLY A 196 0.08 -10.56 -13.72
C GLY A 196 -0.03 -9.06 -13.43
N LEU A 197 0.44 -8.64 -12.25
CA LEU A 197 0.51 -7.23 -11.86
C LEU A 197 1.81 -6.60 -12.33
N ASP A 198 1.76 -5.37 -12.84
CA ASP A 198 2.94 -4.51 -12.89
C ASP A 198 3.17 -3.92 -11.50
N TYR A 199 4.40 -4.02 -11.01
CA TYR A 199 4.75 -3.56 -9.67
C TYR A 199 6.19 -3.04 -9.61
N ARG A 200 6.44 -2.19 -8.61
CA ARG A 200 7.77 -1.70 -8.21
C ARG A 200 8.02 -2.09 -6.77
N ILE A 201 9.28 -2.41 -6.46
CA ILE A 201 9.72 -2.64 -5.08
C ILE A 201 10.43 -1.35 -4.66
N VAL A 202 9.93 -0.71 -3.63
CA VAL A 202 10.46 0.57 -3.17
C VAL A 202 10.97 0.46 -1.75
N SER A 203 12.04 1.20 -1.45
CA SER A 203 12.48 1.36 -0.06
C SER A 203 11.40 2.12 0.71
N ALA A 204 11.10 1.68 1.92
CA ALA A 204 10.09 2.27 2.78
C ALA A 204 10.62 2.50 4.19
N VAL A 205 9.91 3.34 4.93
CA VAL A 205 10.14 3.61 6.35
C VAL A 205 9.46 2.53 7.19
N SER A 206 10.10 2.09 8.28
CA SER A 206 9.53 1.02 9.13
C SER A 206 8.40 1.50 10.05
N GLY A 207 8.26 2.82 10.25
CA GLY A 207 7.20 3.45 11.02
C GLY A 207 6.98 2.84 12.41
N ALA A 208 5.72 2.86 12.87
CA ALA A 208 5.30 2.33 14.18
C ALA A 208 5.49 0.80 14.33
N MET A 209 5.67 0.07 13.24
CA MET A 209 5.98 -1.36 13.29
C MET A 209 7.37 -1.61 13.89
N GLY A 210 8.29 -0.64 13.78
CA GLY A 210 9.69 -0.78 14.17
C GLY A 210 10.47 -1.70 13.22
N GLY A 211 11.79 -1.56 13.19
CA GLY A 211 12.65 -2.40 12.36
C GLY A 211 13.82 -1.68 11.71
N SER A 212 14.71 -2.44 11.09
CA SER A 212 15.93 -1.94 10.44
C SER A 212 15.87 -1.92 8.91
N ALA A 213 14.92 -2.64 8.32
CA ALA A 213 14.73 -2.71 6.87
C ALA A 213 13.24 -2.88 6.53
N SER A 214 12.78 -2.14 5.53
CA SER A 214 11.39 -2.16 5.06
C SER A 214 11.33 -1.93 3.54
N GLU A 215 10.58 -2.79 2.85
CA GLU A 215 10.31 -2.67 1.41
C GLU A 215 8.80 -2.77 1.16
N GLU A 216 8.27 -1.85 0.35
CA GLU A 216 6.90 -1.88 -0.14
C GLU A 216 6.87 -2.38 -1.58
N PHE A 217 5.80 -3.10 -1.91
CA PHE A 217 5.48 -3.55 -3.25
C PHE A 217 4.31 -2.72 -3.73
N LEU A 218 4.58 -1.84 -4.68
CA LEU A 218 3.65 -0.83 -5.17
C LEU A 218 3.19 -1.21 -6.57
N ALA A 219 1.87 -1.26 -6.80
CA ALA A 219 1.28 -1.41 -8.13
C ALA A 219 0.95 -0.03 -8.69
N PRO A 220 1.67 0.47 -9.72
CA PRO A 220 1.41 1.77 -10.32
C PRO A 220 -0.04 1.86 -10.81
N ALA A 221 -0.75 2.90 -10.36
CA ALA A 221 -2.13 3.16 -10.70
C ALA A 221 -2.51 4.58 -10.26
N ALA A 222 -3.21 5.33 -11.11
CA ALA A 222 -3.71 6.67 -10.76
C ALA A 222 -4.66 6.67 -9.53
N ALA A 223 -5.31 5.53 -9.26
CA ALA A 223 -6.16 5.30 -8.09
C ALA A 223 -5.37 5.09 -6.77
N GLY A 224 -4.05 4.89 -6.86
CA GLY A 224 -3.15 4.65 -5.74
C GLY A 224 -3.06 5.81 -4.77
N GLU A 225 -2.96 5.54 -3.48
CA GLU A 225 -2.88 6.60 -2.46
C GLU A 225 -1.43 6.94 -2.10
N ASP A 226 -0.52 6.01 -2.34
CA ASP A 226 0.91 6.16 -2.05
C ASP A 226 1.57 6.92 -3.20
N THR A 227 2.43 7.87 -2.84
CA THR A 227 3.28 8.56 -3.79
C THR A 227 4.68 7.98 -3.65
N PHE A 228 5.29 7.58 -4.75
CA PHE A 228 6.64 7.06 -4.74
C PHE A 228 7.47 7.77 -5.79
N VAL A 229 8.78 7.73 -5.59
CA VAL A 229 9.74 8.23 -6.56
C VAL A 229 10.34 7.08 -7.35
N ASP A 230 10.54 7.32 -8.64
CA ASP A 230 11.29 6.45 -9.54
C ASP A 230 12.39 7.24 -10.25
N CYS A 231 13.53 6.60 -10.48
CA CYS A 231 14.63 7.22 -11.21
C CYS A 231 14.64 6.71 -12.65
N PRO A 232 14.49 7.59 -13.66
CA PRO A 232 14.47 7.14 -15.07
C PRO A 232 15.82 6.58 -15.56
N ASN A 233 16.91 6.75 -14.79
CA ASN A 233 18.27 6.36 -15.18
C ASN A 233 18.84 5.18 -14.38
N CYS A 234 18.32 4.84 -13.19
CA CYS A 234 18.80 3.72 -12.38
C CYS A 234 17.67 3.00 -11.63
N ASP A 235 17.99 1.97 -10.87
CA ASP A 235 17.02 1.13 -10.14
C ASP A 235 16.52 1.75 -8.82
N TYR A 236 16.73 3.05 -8.60
CA TYR A 236 16.31 3.70 -7.38
C TYR A 236 14.81 3.99 -7.41
N ALA A 237 14.08 3.34 -6.51
CA ALA A 237 12.70 3.67 -6.20
C ALA A 237 12.49 3.64 -4.67
N ALA A 238 11.76 4.62 -4.17
CA ALA A 238 11.50 4.79 -2.74
C ALA A 238 10.12 5.41 -2.53
N ASN A 239 9.47 5.07 -1.42
CA ASN A 239 8.38 5.90 -0.94
C ASN A 239 8.91 7.31 -0.64
N THR A 240 8.10 8.35 -0.80
CA THR A 240 8.54 9.75 -0.63
C THR A 240 9.20 9.99 0.73
N GLU A 241 8.69 9.35 1.77
CA GLU A 241 9.15 9.37 3.15
C GLU A 241 10.55 8.75 3.32
N ALA A 242 10.92 7.82 2.45
CA ALA A 242 12.21 7.13 2.46
C ALA A 242 13.27 7.80 1.56
N VAL A 243 12.93 8.87 0.85
CA VAL A 243 13.89 9.63 0.04
C VAL A 243 14.82 10.42 0.96
N THR A 244 16.12 10.25 0.73
CA THR A 244 17.18 10.97 1.44
C THR A 244 17.94 11.88 0.49
N VAL A 245 18.36 13.03 0.99
CA VAL A 245 19.15 14.01 0.23
C VAL A 245 20.50 14.19 0.91
N ALA A 246 21.58 14.02 0.14
CA ALA A 246 22.92 14.33 0.60
C ALA A 246 23.34 15.70 0.05
N VAL A 247 23.64 16.64 0.95
CA VAL A 247 24.18 17.97 0.60
C VAL A 247 25.55 18.11 1.26
N SER A 248 26.53 18.61 0.49
CA SER A 248 27.88 18.88 1.00
C SER A 248 27.96 20.28 1.62
N PRO A 249 28.73 20.47 2.71
CA PRO A 249 29.03 21.80 3.22
C PRO A 249 29.66 22.69 2.14
N VAL A 250 29.36 23.99 2.20
CA VAL A 250 29.93 25.00 1.30
C VAL A 250 30.83 25.96 2.09
N GLU A 251 31.80 26.60 1.43
CA GLU A 251 32.63 27.61 2.10
C GLU A 251 31.83 28.89 2.33
N GLY A 252 31.41 29.15 3.58
CA GLY A 252 30.59 30.33 3.92
C GLY A 252 31.33 31.67 3.95
N ALA A 253 32.64 31.69 3.73
CA ALA A 253 33.49 32.88 3.90
C ALA A 253 33.27 33.97 2.82
N GLU A 254 32.60 33.65 1.72
CA GLU A 254 32.32 34.60 0.63
C GLU A 254 31.09 35.49 0.88
N HIS A 255 30.29 35.20 1.91
CA HIS A 255 29.08 35.97 2.21
C HIS A 255 29.36 37.21 3.07
N GLY A 256 28.68 38.31 2.77
CA GLY A 256 28.77 39.56 3.53
C GLY A 256 28.34 39.42 5.00
N PRO A 257 28.52 40.46 5.83
CA PRO A 257 28.02 40.47 7.19
C PRO A 257 26.49 40.35 7.20
N LEU A 258 25.95 39.78 8.29
CA LEU A 258 24.52 39.77 8.57
C LEU A 258 23.99 41.21 8.57
N GLU A 259 22.89 41.43 7.85
CA GLU A 259 22.26 42.73 7.70
C GLU A 259 20.75 42.61 7.91
N GLU A 260 20.21 43.37 8.87
CA GLU A 260 18.77 43.52 9.06
C GLU A 260 18.18 44.44 7.99
N LEU A 261 17.00 44.07 7.49
CA LEU A 261 16.26 44.73 6.43
C LEU A 261 14.86 45.08 6.92
N ASP A 262 14.44 46.32 6.69
CA ASP A 262 13.04 46.72 6.84
C ASP A 262 12.20 46.06 5.73
N THR A 263 11.28 45.19 6.12
CA THR A 263 10.42 44.41 5.23
C THR A 263 8.98 44.45 5.74
N PRO A 264 8.30 45.61 5.63
CA PRO A 264 6.94 45.77 6.11
C PRO A 264 5.96 44.94 5.28
N ASP A 265 4.96 44.36 5.96
CA ASP A 265 3.87 43.60 5.33
C ASP A 265 4.32 42.39 4.48
N THR A 266 5.43 41.73 4.84
CA THR A 266 5.94 40.52 4.16
C THR A 266 5.94 39.26 5.06
N PRO A 267 4.79 38.76 5.53
CA PRO A 267 4.74 37.65 6.48
C PRO A 267 4.90 36.26 5.85
N THR A 268 5.04 36.16 4.52
CA THR A 268 5.19 34.88 3.80
C THR A 268 6.44 34.87 2.93
N ILE A 269 6.89 33.68 2.54
CA ILE A 269 8.05 33.54 1.65
C ILE A 269 7.80 34.24 0.30
N GLU A 270 6.60 34.12 -0.25
CA GLU A 270 6.24 34.72 -1.53
C GLU A 270 6.30 36.25 -1.47
N THR A 271 5.71 36.84 -0.43
CA THR A 271 5.70 38.29 -0.22
C THR A 271 7.11 38.84 0.03
N LEU A 272 7.95 38.11 0.77
CA LEU A 272 9.35 38.47 1.01
C LEU A 272 10.20 38.39 -0.26
N ALA A 273 10.09 37.28 -1.00
CA ALA A 273 10.85 37.04 -2.23
C ALA A 273 10.51 38.09 -3.30
N GLU A 274 9.23 38.42 -3.45
CA GLU A 274 8.76 39.49 -4.35
C GLU A 274 9.29 40.85 -3.92
N TYR A 275 9.20 41.18 -2.63
CA TYR A 275 9.67 42.46 -2.09
C TYR A 275 11.17 42.70 -2.32
N LEU A 276 11.98 41.66 -2.12
CA LEU A 276 13.45 41.73 -2.24
C LEU A 276 13.98 41.45 -3.65
N GLY A 277 13.13 40.94 -4.56
CA GLY A 277 13.54 40.54 -5.90
C GLY A 277 14.52 39.37 -5.91
N VAL A 278 14.37 38.43 -4.98
CA VAL A 278 15.20 37.21 -4.85
C VAL A 278 14.36 35.96 -5.13
N PRO A 279 14.96 34.85 -5.59
CA PRO A 279 14.21 33.60 -5.67
C PRO A 279 13.82 33.11 -4.26
N ALA A 280 12.66 32.46 -4.13
CA ALA A 280 12.22 31.87 -2.86
C ALA A 280 13.26 30.88 -2.26
N SER A 281 14.03 30.21 -3.13
CA SER A 281 15.13 29.32 -2.73
C SER A 281 16.32 30.01 -2.06
N ALA A 282 16.42 31.34 -2.12
CA ALA A 282 17.42 32.11 -1.36
C ALA A 282 16.94 32.46 0.06
N THR A 283 15.67 32.19 0.37
CA THR A 283 15.08 32.45 1.68
C THR A 283 15.05 31.18 2.53
N LEU A 284 15.01 31.31 3.86
CA LEU A 284 14.93 30.20 4.82
C LEU A 284 13.60 30.32 5.58
N LYS A 285 12.77 29.30 5.42
CA LYS A 285 11.49 29.14 6.12
C LYS A 285 11.74 28.46 7.46
N ASN A 286 11.22 29.04 8.54
CA ASN A 286 11.28 28.46 9.89
C ASN A 286 9.87 28.09 10.33
N LEU A 287 9.53 26.81 10.22
CA LEU A 287 8.27 26.28 10.75
C LEU A 287 8.44 25.99 12.24
N LEU A 288 7.50 26.46 13.05
CA LEU A 288 7.44 26.09 14.46
C LEU A 288 6.47 24.92 14.64
N VAL A 289 6.93 23.89 15.35
CA VAL A 289 6.13 22.73 15.75
C VAL A 289 6.27 22.52 17.26
N LYS A 290 5.43 21.69 17.85
CA LYS A 290 5.61 21.14 19.19
C LYS A 290 6.05 19.70 19.08
N VAL A 291 7.09 19.32 19.81
CA VAL A 291 7.56 17.95 19.96
C VAL A 291 7.40 17.60 21.44
N ASP A 292 6.50 16.65 21.75
CA ASP A 292 6.10 16.31 23.12
C ASP A 292 5.70 17.54 23.97
N GLY A 293 5.09 18.54 23.33
CA GLY A 293 4.62 19.78 23.96
C GLY A 293 5.66 20.91 24.02
N GLU A 294 6.93 20.66 23.64
CA GLU A 294 7.96 21.70 23.57
C GLU A 294 8.12 22.27 22.16
N ILE A 295 8.16 23.61 22.04
CA ILE A 295 8.30 24.26 20.73
C ILE A 295 9.69 23.96 20.15
N THR A 296 9.72 23.51 18.90
CA THR A 296 10.91 23.22 18.11
C THR A 296 10.80 23.96 16.77
N ALA A 297 11.88 24.57 16.32
CA ALA A 297 11.96 25.22 15.02
C ALA A 297 12.53 24.25 13.97
N VAL A 298 11.94 24.26 12.77
CA VAL A 298 12.32 23.42 11.63
C VAL A 298 12.64 24.32 10.44
N GLY A 299 13.91 24.37 10.07
CA GLY A 299 14.44 25.19 8.98
C GLY A 299 14.47 24.44 7.64
N VAL A 300 13.83 25.00 6.61
CA VAL A 300 13.87 24.48 5.23
C VAL A 300 14.05 25.63 4.22
N PRO A 301 14.59 25.39 3.00
CA PRO A 301 14.62 26.41 1.97
C PRO A 301 13.23 26.96 1.69
N GLY A 302 13.09 28.24 1.40
CA GLY A 302 11.79 28.91 1.36
C GLY A 302 10.87 28.43 0.23
N ASP A 303 11.44 27.95 -0.86
CA ASP A 303 10.73 27.30 -1.96
C ASP A 303 10.31 25.84 -1.66
N ARG A 304 10.57 25.35 -0.45
CA ARG A 304 10.27 23.99 -0.01
C ARG A 304 9.29 23.99 1.16
N GLU A 305 8.59 22.87 1.34
CA GLU A 305 7.67 22.65 2.45
C GLU A 305 8.18 21.58 3.39
N VAL A 306 7.85 21.73 4.68
CA VAL A 306 8.14 20.71 5.69
C VAL A 306 7.16 19.56 5.54
N ASP A 307 7.69 18.36 5.36
CA ASP A 307 6.96 17.11 5.46
C ASP A 307 6.81 16.73 6.94
N LEU A 308 5.63 17.00 7.51
CA LEU A 308 5.32 16.66 8.90
C LEU A 308 5.31 15.15 9.17
N GLY A 309 5.06 14.33 8.14
CA GLY A 309 5.11 12.87 8.22
C GLY A 309 6.54 12.42 8.45
N LYS A 310 7.47 12.81 7.56
CA LYS A 310 8.90 12.55 7.71
C LYS A 310 9.45 13.06 9.04
N LEU A 311 9.07 14.28 9.44
CA LEU A 311 9.49 14.86 10.71
C LEU A 311 9.01 14.03 11.91
N GLY A 312 7.74 13.59 11.90
CA GLY A 312 7.19 12.71 12.92
C GLY A 312 7.91 11.36 13.01
N GLU A 313 8.28 10.79 11.86
CA GLU A 313 9.00 9.51 11.83
C GLU A 313 10.43 9.62 12.34
N HIS A 314 11.15 10.67 11.94
CA HIS A 314 12.51 10.92 12.45
C HIS A 314 12.54 11.13 13.96
N LEU A 315 11.46 11.66 14.53
CA LEU A 315 11.35 11.96 15.96
C LEU A 315 10.60 10.88 16.75
N ALA A 316 10.10 9.83 16.11
CA ALA A 316 9.36 8.76 16.77
C ALA A 316 10.18 8.14 17.93
N PRO A 317 9.57 7.91 19.11
CA PRO A 317 8.13 7.92 19.39
C PRO A 317 7.56 9.29 19.83
N ALA A 318 8.31 10.39 19.73
CA ALA A 318 7.83 11.72 20.11
C ALA A 318 6.66 12.16 19.21
N VAL A 319 5.72 12.90 19.79
CA VAL A 319 4.54 13.39 19.07
C VAL A 319 4.80 14.79 18.52
N VAL A 320 4.63 14.96 17.20
CA VAL A 320 4.76 16.23 16.51
C VAL A 320 3.40 16.86 16.27
N GLU A 321 3.21 18.08 16.75
CA GLU A 321 1.99 18.88 16.54
C GLU A 321 2.33 20.25 15.94
N LEU A 322 1.41 20.83 15.17
CA LEU A 322 1.54 22.22 14.76
C LEU A 322 1.32 23.16 15.96
N VAL A 323 2.08 24.25 16.01
CA VAL A 323 1.80 25.34 16.95
C VAL A 323 0.49 26.04 16.59
N THR A 324 -0.17 26.55 17.63
CA THR A 324 -1.40 27.32 17.59
C THR A 324 -1.11 28.80 17.90
N ALA A 325 -2.10 29.68 17.76
CA ALA A 325 -1.93 31.09 18.12
C ALA A 325 -1.60 31.30 19.60
N GLU A 326 -2.13 30.44 20.49
CA GLU A 326 -1.91 30.49 21.94
C GLU A 326 -0.43 30.21 22.29
N ASP A 327 0.25 29.39 21.48
CA ASP A 327 1.66 29.03 21.69
C ASP A 327 2.63 30.21 21.52
N PHE A 328 2.18 31.32 20.91
CA PHE A 328 2.94 32.57 20.78
C PHE A 328 2.72 33.54 21.94
N GLU A 329 1.73 33.30 22.81
CA GLU A 329 1.42 34.21 23.92
C GLU A 329 2.57 34.25 24.95
N GLY A 330 3.00 35.46 25.31
CA GLY A 330 4.10 35.65 26.27
C GLY A 330 5.51 35.36 25.73
N ARG A 331 5.65 35.11 24.42
CA ARG A 331 6.93 34.85 23.74
C ARG A 331 7.29 35.95 22.73
N PRO A 332 7.75 37.14 23.20
CA PRO A 332 8.08 38.25 22.32
C PRO A 332 9.22 37.95 21.33
N GLU A 333 10.00 36.91 21.58
CA GLU A 333 11.05 36.40 20.70
C GLU A 333 10.51 35.67 19.45
N LEU A 334 9.23 35.27 19.44
CA LEU A 334 8.60 34.57 18.33
C LEU A 334 7.60 35.47 17.62
N VAL A 335 8.02 36.09 16.53
CA VAL A 335 7.17 36.98 15.74
C VAL A 335 6.65 36.26 14.51
N ARG A 336 5.35 35.95 14.49
CA ARG A 336 4.70 35.26 13.36
C ARG A 336 4.98 35.99 12.03
N GLY A 337 5.48 35.25 11.04
CA GLY A 337 5.88 35.78 9.73
C GLY A 337 7.31 36.35 9.68
N TYR A 338 7.97 36.49 10.83
CA TYR A 338 9.32 37.08 10.96
C TYR A 338 10.24 36.26 11.88
N VAL A 339 9.92 34.98 12.11
CA VAL A 339 10.77 34.06 12.89
C VAL A 339 12.01 33.70 12.07
N GLY A 340 13.17 33.79 12.72
CA GLY A 340 14.45 33.36 12.16
C GLY A 340 15.31 32.57 13.14
N PRO A 341 16.31 31.84 12.64
CA PRO A 341 17.16 30.96 13.45
C PRO A 341 18.09 31.71 14.43
N GLN A 342 18.25 33.02 14.26
CA GLN A 342 19.18 33.84 15.03
C GLN A 342 18.78 33.84 16.52
N GLY A 343 19.61 33.23 17.36
CA GLY A 343 19.39 33.19 18.80
C GLY A 343 18.46 32.08 19.30
N LEU A 344 18.00 31.17 18.42
CA LEU A 344 17.15 30.04 18.82
C LEU A 344 17.97 28.86 19.37
N ALA A 345 19.05 28.48 18.68
CA ALA A 345 19.87 27.31 19.00
C ALA A 345 20.47 27.36 20.42
N GLY A 346 20.23 26.30 21.21
CA GLY A 346 20.79 26.10 22.55
C GLY A 346 20.42 27.15 23.61
N LYS A 347 19.61 28.16 23.29
CA LYS A 347 19.31 29.30 24.19
C LYS A 347 17.82 29.50 24.49
N SER A 348 16.91 28.84 23.78
CA SER A 348 15.47 28.83 24.14
C SER A 348 14.61 27.79 23.41
N LEU A 349 15.02 27.31 22.23
CA LEU A 349 14.28 26.33 21.42
C LEU A 349 15.24 25.39 20.71
N ARG A 350 14.85 24.11 20.56
CA ARG A 350 15.57 23.18 19.67
C ARG A 350 15.40 23.64 18.22
N TYR A 351 16.48 23.60 17.44
CA TYR A 351 16.51 23.98 16.04
C TYR A 351 16.96 22.81 15.16
N ILE A 352 16.02 22.28 14.38
CA ILE A 352 16.22 21.21 13.40
C ILE A 352 16.30 21.85 12.01
N ALA A 353 17.18 21.38 11.13
CA ALA A 353 17.24 21.87 9.76
C ALA A 353 17.30 20.73 8.72
N ASP A 354 16.73 20.97 7.54
CA ASP A 354 16.93 20.10 6.40
C ASP A 354 18.41 20.08 5.97
N PRO A 355 18.96 18.96 5.48
CA PRO A 355 20.34 18.89 5.00
C PRO A 355 20.72 19.96 3.97
N ARG A 356 19.75 20.52 3.22
CA ARG A 356 19.97 21.65 2.30
C ARG A 356 20.44 22.93 3.01
N ILE A 357 20.23 23.06 4.31
CA ILE A 357 20.70 24.18 5.15
C ILE A 357 22.10 23.85 5.71
N ALA A 358 22.96 23.26 4.89
CA ALA A 358 24.29 22.81 5.30
C ALA A 358 25.16 23.98 5.83
N PRO A 359 26.15 23.72 6.69
CA PRO A 359 27.08 24.75 7.15
C PRO A 359 27.70 25.54 5.99
N GLY A 360 27.76 26.86 6.15
CA GLY A 360 28.26 27.81 5.17
C GLY A 360 27.22 28.34 4.17
N THR A 361 26.03 27.75 4.08
CA THR A 361 24.93 28.29 3.27
C THR A 361 24.42 29.62 3.85
N ALA A 362 24.05 30.58 2.98
CA ALA A 362 23.54 31.89 3.38
C ALA A 362 22.09 32.10 2.96
N TRP A 363 21.32 32.71 3.85
CA TRP A 363 19.88 32.82 3.70
C TRP A 363 19.35 34.23 3.97
N VAL A 364 18.18 34.50 3.40
CA VAL A 364 17.28 35.56 3.86
C VAL A 364 16.19 34.95 4.75
N THR A 365 16.05 35.42 5.97
CA THR A 365 15.14 34.83 6.96
C THR A 365 14.62 35.89 7.92
N GLY A 366 13.57 35.60 8.70
CA GLY A 366 13.08 36.51 9.72
C GLY A 366 14.17 36.99 10.68
N ALA A 367 14.00 38.16 11.29
CA ALA A 367 14.94 38.71 12.28
C ALA A 367 14.38 38.69 13.72
N ASN A 368 13.32 37.91 13.98
CA ASN A 368 12.62 37.83 15.26
C ASN A 368 12.08 39.20 15.73
N LYS A 369 11.74 40.08 14.78
CA LYS A 369 11.14 41.41 15.00
C LYS A 369 10.03 41.66 13.98
N PRO A 370 8.96 42.37 14.34
CA PRO A 370 7.92 42.74 13.36
C PRO A 370 8.53 43.49 12.18
N ASP A 371 8.06 43.19 10.97
CA ASP A 371 8.42 43.91 9.75
C ASP A 371 9.92 43.93 9.44
N THR A 372 10.67 42.95 9.94
CA THR A 372 12.13 42.89 9.79
C THR A 372 12.60 41.48 9.42
N HIS A 373 13.36 41.39 8.34
CA HIS A 373 14.12 40.19 7.96
C HIS A 373 15.63 40.47 8.05
N ALA A 374 16.46 39.44 7.92
CA ALA A 374 17.90 39.58 7.79
C ALA A 374 18.39 38.83 6.56
N ARG A 375 19.38 39.39 5.86
CA ARG A 375 20.09 38.75 4.76
C ARG A 375 21.52 38.42 5.14
N ASN A 376 22.15 37.56 4.33
CA ASN A 376 23.47 36.98 4.59
C ASN A 376 23.52 36.22 5.92
N VAL A 377 22.42 35.56 6.31
CA VAL A 377 22.38 34.76 7.54
C VAL A 377 22.99 33.39 7.24
N VAL A 378 24.19 33.14 7.75
CA VAL A 378 25.02 31.98 7.39
C VAL A 378 24.93 30.88 8.44
N CYS A 379 24.56 29.66 8.03
CA CYS A 379 24.54 28.48 8.88
C CYS A 379 25.97 28.15 9.37
N GLY A 380 26.14 27.96 10.69
CA GLY A 380 27.43 27.74 11.35
C GLY A 380 28.22 29.01 11.68
N ARG A 381 27.83 30.19 11.15
CA ARG A 381 28.41 31.49 11.53
C ARG A 381 27.45 32.31 12.40
N ASP A 382 26.20 32.44 11.96
CA ASP A 382 25.19 33.30 12.58
C ASP A 382 24.14 32.52 13.37
N PHE A 383 23.98 31.22 13.09
CA PHE A 383 23.16 30.29 13.86
C PHE A 383 23.75 28.87 13.81
N GLU A 384 23.42 28.05 14.80
CA GLU A 384 23.79 26.64 14.87
C GLU A 384 22.54 25.76 14.68
N VAL A 385 22.73 24.51 14.28
CA VAL A 385 21.67 23.51 14.08
C VAL A 385 21.91 22.38 15.08
N ASP A 386 20.89 22.02 15.85
CA ASP A 386 20.98 20.94 16.84
C ASP A 386 20.97 19.57 16.15
N ASP A 387 20.07 19.39 15.17
CA ASP A 387 19.93 18.15 14.40
C ASP A 387 19.63 18.43 12.92
N TYR A 388 20.25 17.66 12.02
CA TYR A 388 19.90 17.65 10.61
C TYR A 388 19.00 16.46 10.30
N LEU A 389 17.79 16.73 9.80
CA LEU A 389 16.81 15.71 9.43
C LEU A 389 16.26 16.02 8.04
N ASP A 390 16.14 15.02 7.17
CA ASP A 390 15.50 15.19 5.85
C ASP A 390 13.99 15.29 6.06
N VAL A 391 13.47 16.52 5.98
CA VAL A 391 12.10 16.85 6.39
C VAL A 391 11.40 17.66 5.32
N VAL A 392 11.89 17.61 4.08
CA VAL A 392 11.31 18.34 2.95
C VAL A 392 10.42 17.43 2.12
N VAL A 393 9.27 17.96 1.71
CA VAL A 393 8.39 17.32 0.72
C VAL A 393 9.16 17.13 -0.58
N VAL A 394 9.16 15.90 -1.08
CA VAL A 394 9.89 15.53 -2.30
C VAL A 394 9.16 16.06 -3.53
N GLU A 395 9.89 16.62 -4.49
CA GLU A 395 9.33 17.22 -5.71
C GLU A 395 9.88 16.57 -6.98
N PRO A 396 9.11 16.55 -8.09
CA PRO A 396 9.61 16.09 -9.38
C PRO A 396 10.87 16.86 -9.81
N GLY A 397 11.90 16.14 -10.25
CA GLY A 397 13.18 16.71 -10.64
C GLY A 397 14.23 16.79 -9.53
N ASP A 398 13.87 16.46 -8.28
CA ASP A 398 14.85 16.33 -7.19
C ASP A 398 15.94 15.30 -7.55
N PRO A 399 17.20 15.52 -7.14
CA PRO A 399 18.29 14.66 -7.55
C PRO A 399 18.18 13.28 -6.91
N CYS A 400 18.23 12.23 -7.73
CA CYS A 400 18.29 10.85 -7.27
C CYS A 400 19.51 10.66 -6.34
N PRO A 401 19.34 10.11 -5.12
CA PRO A 401 20.45 9.95 -4.18
C PRO A 401 21.53 8.96 -4.66
N ARG A 402 21.23 8.12 -5.67
CA ARG A 402 22.20 7.19 -6.25
C ARG A 402 23.00 7.76 -7.42
N CYS A 403 22.37 8.56 -8.28
CA CYS A 403 22.99 8.95 -9.57
C CYS A 403 22.83 10.44 -9.94
N GLY A 404 22.10 11.23 -9.14
CA GLY A 404 21.89 12.66 -9.35
C GLY A 404 20.94 13.02 -10.50
N THR A 405 20.40 12.05 -11.24
CA THR A 405 19.35 12.31 -12.24
C THR A 405 18.07 12.74 -11.55
N GLY A 406 17.30 13.67 -12.13
CA GLY A 406 16.02 14.10 -11.57
C GLY A 406 15.03 12.93 -11.45
N ILE A 407 14.45 12.76 -10.27
CA ILE A 407 13.45 11.72 -9.99
C ILE A 407 12.06 12.13 -10.48
N GLU A 408 11.25 11.13 -10.83
CA GLU A 408 9.85 11.29 -11.20
C GLU A 408 8.97 10.81 -10.03
N LEU A 409 7.80 11.43 -9.86
CA LEU A 409 6.81 11.01 -8.87
C LEU A 409 5.65 10.33 -9.60
N ASP A 410 5.20 9.19 -9.08
CA ASP A 410 4.01 8.51 -9.54
C ASP A 410 3.16 8.01 -8.36
N ARG A 411 1.92 7.62 -8.64
CA ARG A 411 0.97 7.11 -7.66
C ARG A 411 0.82 5.60 -7.79
N ALA A 412 0.73 4.93 -6.65
CA ALA A 412 0.60 3.49 -6.63
C ALA A 412 -0.26 2.98 -5.48
N ILE A 413 -0.71 1.73 -5.65
CA ILE A 413 -1.42 0.96 -4.66
C ILE A 413 -0.40 0.06 -3.97
N GLU A 414 -0.16 0.24 -2.67
CA GLU A 414 0.62 -0.71 -1.88
C GLU A 414 -0.09 -2.07 -1.81
N ILE A 415 0.45 -3.08 -2.50
CA ILE A 415 -0.09 -4.45 -2.60
C ILE A 415 0.59 -5.42 -1.62
N GLY A 416 1.75 -5.05 -1.08
CA GLY A 416 2.41 -5.79 -0.01
C GLY A 416 3.55 -5.02 0.63
N HIS A 417 3.95 -5.46 1.82
CA HIS A 417 4.96 -4.80 2.65
C HIS A 417 5.74 -5.85 3.44
N ILE A 418 7.06 -5.74 3.48
CA ILE A 418 7.93 -6.62 4.23
C ILE A 418 8.83 -5.84 5.20
N PHE A 419 8.98 -6.35 6.42
CA PHE A 419 9.68 -5.70 7.53
C PHE A 419 10.66 -6.66 8.22
N GLN A 420 11.83 -6.15 8.58
CA GLN A 420 12.68 -6.75 9.60
C GLN A 420 12.36 -6.11 10.96
N LEU A 421 11.40 -6.67 11.69
CA LEU A 421 10.95 -6.16 12.99
C LEU A 421 12.04 -6.22 14.08
N GLY A 422 13.04 -7.09 13.89
CA GLY A 422 14.08 -7.32 14.87
C GLY A 422 13.50 -7.92 16.15
N ARG A 423 13.85 -7.34 17.31
CA ARG A 423 13.50 -7.91 18.61
C ARG A 423 12.31 -7.21 19.29
N LYS A 424 11.68 -6.20 18.67
CA LYS A 424 10.63 -5.36 19.31
C LYS A 424 9.58 -6.18 20.09
N TYR A 425 8.90 -7.10 19.42
CA TYR A 425 7.85 -7.92 20.06
C TYR A 425 8.43 -9.03 20.92
N ALA A 426 9.53 -9.65 20.48
CA ALA A 426 10.21 -10.66 21.29
C ALA A 426 10.69 -10.09 22.64
N ASP A 427 11.07 -8.81 22.68
CA ASP A 427 11.45 -8.09 23.89
C ASP A 427 10.24 -7.82 24.78
N ALA A 428 9.16 -7.30 24.21
CA ALA A 428 7.91 -7.04 24.94
C ALA A 428 7.34 -8.29 25.62
N PHE A 429 7.38 -9.43 24.92
CA PHE A 429 6.84 -10.70 25.41
C PHE A 429 7.87 -11.64 26.03
N GLN A 430 9.14 -11.24 26.11
CA GLN A 430 10.24 -12.08 26.60
C GLN A 430 10.28 -13.45 25.91
N LEU A 431 10.25 -13.43 24.57
CA LEU A 431 10.39 -14.63 23.74
C LEU A 431 11.86 -15.03 23.64
N ASP A 432 12.26 -15.91 24.55
CA ASP A 432 13.59 -16.51 24.59
C ASP A 432 13.50 -18.02 24.31
N VAL A 433 14.46 -18.55 23.56
CA VAL A 433 14.65 -20.00 23.38
C VAL A 433 15.98 -20.43 23.96
N LEU A 434 16.15 -21.73 24.26
CA LEU A 434 17.46 -22.28 24.61
C LEU A 434 18.39 -22.21 23.38
N GLY A 435 19.42 -21.38 23.43
CA GLY A 435 20.41 -21.21 22.36
C GLY A 435 21.38 -22.40 22.24
N GLN A 436 22.16 -22.43 21.15
CA GLN A 436 23.12 -23.50 20.87
C GLN A 436 24.18 -23.69 21.96
N ASN A 437 24.51 -22.60 22.67
CA ASN A 437 25.46 -22.57 23.78
C ASN A 437 24.82 -22.95 25.14
N GLY A 438 23.55 -23.35 25.16
CA GLY A 438 22.80 -23.66 26.37
C GLY A 438 22.37 -22.44 27.19
N LYS A 439 22.50 -21.22 26.65
CA LYS A 439 22.02 -19.98 27.26
C LYS A 439 20.75 -19.48 26.55
N PRO A 440 19.87 -18.73 27.24
CA PRO A 440 18.74 -18.08 26.60
C PRO A 440 19.19 -17.20 25.42
N ALA A 441 18.47 -17.28 24.31
CA ALA A 441 18.65 -16.47 23.12
C ALA A 441 17.33 -15.79 22.76
N ARG A 442 17.34 -14.46 22.72
CA ARG A 442 16.21 -13.63 22.29
C ARG A 442 15.98 -13.81 20.79
N VAL A 443 14.77 -14.26 20.45
CA VAL A 443 14.35 -14.46 19.05
C VAL A 443 14.28 -13.12 18.32
N THR A 444 14.65 -13.12 17.04
CA THR A 444 14.49 -11.97 16.14
C THR A 444 13.41 -12.28 15.11
N MET A 445 12.68 -11.26 14.66
CA MET A 445 11.42 -11.43 13.93
C MET A 445 11.36 -10.63 12.63
N GLY A 446 10.64 -11.18 11.65
CA GLY A 446 10.19 -10.46 10.46
C GLY A 446 8.66 -10.48 10.35
N SER A 447 8.09 -9.50 9.64
CA SER A 447 6.65 -9.43 9.34
C SER A 447 6.45 -9.12 7.86
N TYR A 448 5.49 -9.78 7.24
CA TYR A 448 5.31 -9.76 5.80
C TYR A 448 3.81 -9.77 5.48
N GLY A 449 3.28 -8.69 4.88
CA GLY A 449 1.87 -8.51 4.53
C GLY A 449 1.60 -8.49 3.01
N VAL A 450 0.53 -9.17 2.56
CA VAL A 450 -0.06 -8.98 1.21
C VAL A 450 -1.54 -8.69 1.37
N GLY A 451 -1.99 -7.58 0.83
CA GLY A 451 -3.42 -7.24 0.79
C GLY A 451 -4.15 -8.09 -0.24
N VAL A 452 -4.59 -9.30 0.11
CA VAL A 452 -5.23 -10.25 -0.84
C VAL A 452 -6.47 -9.63 -1.50
N SER A 453 -7.33 -8.99 -0.73
CA SER A 453 -8.50 -8.28 -1.27
C SER A 453 -8.15 -7.02 -2.06
N ARG A 454 -7.13 -6.28 -1.61
CA ARG A 454 -6.59 -5.10 -2.31
C ARG A 454 -5.97 -5.48 -3.66
N ALA A 455 -5.27 -6.61 -3.74
CA ALA A 455 -4.69 -7.14 -4.98
C ALA A 455 -5.74 -7.41 -6.06
N VAL A 456 -6.96 -7.84 -5.69
CA VAL A 456 -8.07 -7.98 -6.64
C VAL A 456 -8.46 -6.64 -7.27
N ALA A 457 -8.50 -5.56 -6.48
CA ALA A 457 -8.78 -4.24 -7.03
C ALA A 457 -7.59 -3.64 -7.79
N ALA A 458 -6.35 -3.88 -7.36
CA ALA A 458 -5.16 -3.49 -8.12
C ALA A 458 -5.15 -4.17 -9.50
N LEU A 459 -5.50 -5.45 -9.58
CA LEU A 459 -5.70 -6.16 -10.85
C LEU A 459 -6.81 -5.51 -11.68
N ALA A 460 -7.94 -5.15 -11.07
CA ALA A 460 -9.02 -4.48 -11.78
C ALA A 460 -8.64 -3.08 -12.28
N GLU A 461 -7.80 -2.33 -11.56
CA GLU A 461 -7.24 -1.06 -12.02
C GLU A 461 -6.31 -1.27 -13.22
N GLN A 462 -5.40 -2.25 -13.17
CA GLN A 462 -4.42 -2.47 -14.24
C GLN A 462 -4.96 -3.27 -15.44
N THR A 463 -6.06 -4.00 -15.28
CA THR A 463 -6.58 -4.91 -16.30
C THR A 463 -8.05 -4.62 -16.63
N HIS A 464 -8.31 -3.48 -17.25
CA HIS A 464 -9.63 -3.12 -17.78
C HIS A 464 -9.52 -2.31 -19.07
N ASP A 465 -10.65 -2.18 -19.77
CA ASP A 465 -10.85 -1.29 -20.91
C ASP A 465 -12.20 -0.56 -20.79
N GLU A 466 -12.60 0.17 -21.84
CA GLU A 466 -13.87 0.91 -21.88
C GLU A 466 -15.11 -0.01 -21.74
N SER A 467 -14.98 -1.30 -22.08
CA SER A 467 -16.07 -2.28 -22.03
C SER A 467 -16.16 -3.00 -20.69
N GLY A 468 -15.04 -3.11 -19.95
CA GLY A 468 -15.01 -3.65 -18.59
C GLY A 468 -13.72 -4.36 -18.22
N LEU A 469 -13.82 -5.37 -17.36
CA LEU A 469 -12.66 -6.08 -16.79
C LEU A 469 -11.95 -6.97 -17.83
N CYS A 470 -10.66 -7.21 -17.65
CA CYS A 470 -9.79 -8.02 -18.53
C CYS A 470 -8.83 -8.93 -17.73
N TRP A 471 -9.38 -9.82 -16.91
CA TRP A 471 -8.61 -10.62 -15.94
C TRP A 471 -7.45 -11.42 -16.58
N PRO A 472 -6.30 -11.52 -15.90
CA PRO A 472 -5.33 -12.58 -16.16
C PRO A 472 -6.00 -13.95 -15.93
N ARG A 473 -5.69 -14.92 -16.81
CA ARG A 473 -6.40 -16.21 -16.85
C ARG A 473 -6.37 -16.95 -15.51
N GLU A 474 -5.23 -16.93 -14.82
CA GLU A 474 -5.06 -17.68 -13.58
C GLU A 474 -6.01 -17.20 -12.46
N VAL A 475 -6.33 -15.90 -12.43
CA VAL A 475 -7.20 -15.29 -11.41
C VAL A 475 -8.66 -15.14 -11.84
N ALA A 476 -8.95 -15.20 -13.13
CA ALA A 476 -10.29 -15.03 -13.69
C ALA A 476 -11.34 -15.97 -13.04
N PRO A 477 -12.63 -15.57 -12.97
CA PRO A 477 -13.68 -16.41 -12.36
C PRO A 477 -13.98 -17.69 -13.16
N ALA A 478 -13.55 -17.74 -14.41
CA ALA A 478 -13.62 -18.87 -15.34
C ALA A 478 -12.52 -18.71 -16.40
N ASP A 479 -12.17 -19.78 -17.10
CA ASP A 479 -11.27 -19.77 -18.25
C ASP A 479 -12.01 -19.40 -19.54
N VAL A 480 -13.28 -19.82 -19.66
CA VAL A 480 -14.13 -19.62 -20.84
C VAL A 480 -15.53 -19.16 -20.42
N HIS A 481 -16.03 -18.11 -21.06
CA HIS A 481 -17.41 -17.65 -20.97
C HIS A 481 -18.16 -17.96 -22.26
N ILE A 482 -19.02 -18.97 -22.22
CA ILE A 482 -19.83 -19.41 -23.35
C ILE A 482 -21.12 -18.58 -23.39
N VAL A 483 -21.36 -17.86 -24.48
CA VAL A 483 -22.57 -17.06 -24.68
C VAL A 483 -23.51 -17.77 -25.65
N ALA A 484 -24.64 -18.27 -25.14
CA ALA A 484 -25.72 -18.80 -25.99
C ALA A 484 -26.52 -17.62 -26.60
N ALA A 485 -26.15 -17.25 -27.83
CA ALA A 485 -26.66 -16.12 -28.58
C ALA A 485 -27.80 -16.53 -29.54
N GLY A 486 -28.84 -17.16 -29.00
CA GLY A 486 -29.96 -17.64 -29.81
C GLY A 486 -31.12 -18.21 -29.01
N LYS A 487 -31.78 -19.22 -29.57
CA LYS A 487 -32.93 -19.92 -28.95
C LYS A 487 -32.50 -21.33 -28.52
N ALA A 488 -33.40 -22.31 -28.57
CA ALA A 488 -33.18 -23.67 -28.08
C ALA A 488 -31.87 -24.30 -28.61
N LEU A 489 -31.64 -24.30 -29.92
CA LEU A 489 -30.45 -24.90 -30.53
C LEU A 489 -29.13 -24.33 -29.95
N GLN A 490 -29.00 -23.00 -29.90
CA GLN A 490 -27.79 -22.36 -29.36
C GLN A 490 -27.61 -22.65 -27.88
N THR A 491 -28.69 -22.65 -27.09
CA THR A 491 -28.62 -22.96 -25.67
C THR A 491 -28.23 -24.42 -25.43
N GLU A 492 -28.84 -25.37 -26.13
CA GLU A 492 -28.52 -26.80 -26.02
C GLU A 492 -27.05 -27.06 -26.40
N MET A 493 -26.58 -26.48 -27.50
CA MET A 493 -25.19 -26.62 -27.94
C MET A 493 -24.20 -25.95 -26.99
N ALA A 494 -24.52 -24.76 -26.46
CA ALA A 494 -23.67 -24.11 -25.47
C ALA A 494 -23.53 -24.94 -24.19
N LEU A 495 -24.62 -25.59 -23.74
CA LEU A 495 -24.60 -26.47 -22.58
C LEU A 495 -23.80 -27.75 -22.83
N ASP A 496 -23.92 -28.36 -24.01
CA ASP A 496 -23.13 -29.53 -24.40
C ASP A 496 -21.62 -29.21 -24.47
N ILE A 497 -21.26 -28.10 -25.12
CA ILE A 497 -19.86 -27.63 -25.16
C ILE A 497 -19.35 -27.35 -23.74
N ALA A 498 -20.15 -26.69 -22.90
CA ALA A 498 -19.78 -26.40 -21.52
C ALA A 498 -19.49 -27.68 -20.73
N GLU A 499 -20.33 -28.71 -20.88
CA GLU A 499 -20.15 -29.99 -20.21
C GLU A 499 -18.85 -30.67 -20.67
N LYS A 500 -18.60 -30.75 -21.98
CA LYS A 500 -17.37 -31.34 -22.54
C LYS A 500 -16.10 -30.65 -22.01
N LEU A 501 -16.09 -29.32 -22.03
CA LEU A 501 -14.97 -28.53 -21.51
C LEU A 501 -14.81 -28.69 -19.99
N GLY A 502 -15.92 -28.67 -19.25
CA GLY A 502 -15.92 -28.87 -17.80
C GLY A 502 -15.41 -30.25 -17.39
N THR A 503 -15.78 -31.31 -18.11
CA THR A 503 -15.25 -32.66 -17.92
C THR A 503 -13.75 -32.73 -18.19
N ALA A 504 -13.24 -31.92 -19.12
CA ALA A 504 -11.83 -31.80 -19.41
C ALA A 504 -11.04 -30.92 -18.40
N GLY A 505 -11.69 -30.41 -17.35
CA GLY A 505 -11.06 -29.63 -16.30
C GLY A 505 -11.09 -28.11 -16.51
N VAL A 506 -11.57 -27.62 -17.66
CA VAL A 506 -11.67 -26.18 -17.94
C VAL A 506 -12.73 -25.54 -17.05
N ARG A 507 -12.44 -24.37 -16.45
CA ARG A 507 -13.44 -23.60 -15.68
C ARG A 507 -14.34 -22.85 -16.66
N VAL A 508 -15.61 -23.23 -16.75
CA VAL A 508 -16.56 -22.68 -17.72
C VAL A 508 -17.66 -21.89 -17.01
N MET A 509 -17.96 -20.72 -17.56
CA MET A 509 -19.19 -19.98 -17.29
C MET A 509 -20.06 -20.01 -18.54
N VAL A 510 -21.34 -20.35 -18.43
CA VAL A 510 -22.26 -20.43 -19.58
C VAL A 510 -23.49 -19.54 -19.38
N ASP A 511 -23.72 -18.65 -20.36
CA ASP A 511 -24.86 -17.74 -20.39
C ASP A 511 -26.09 -18.38 -21.05
N ASP A 512 -26.75 -19.22 -20.27
CA ASP A 512 -27.99 -19.93 -20.62
C ASP A 512 -29.27 -19.15 -20.25
N ARG A 513 -29.16 -17.86 -19.87
CA ARG A 513 -30.30 -17.06 -19.44
C ARG A 513 -31.36 -16.96 -20.53
N ALA A 514 -32.58 -17.39 -20.21
CA ALA A 514 -33.74 -17.26 -21.08
C ALA A 514 -34.31 -15.83 -21.04
N GLY A 515 -34.82 -15.33 -22.17
CA GLY A 515 -35.45 -14.01 -22.26
C GLY A 515 -34.49 -12.82 -22.25
N VAL A 516 -33.17 -13.04 -22.12
CA VAL A 516 -32.15 -12.00 -22.22
C VAL A 516 -31.67 -11.89 -23.67
N SER A 517 -31.68 -10.68 -24.23
CA SER A 517 -31.22 -10.46 -25.62
C SER A 517 -29.73 -10.76 -25.77
N PRO A 518 -29.27 -11.25 -26.94
CA PRO A 518 -27.84 -11.48 -27.20
C PRO A 518 -26.95 -10.27 -26.92
N GLY A 519 -27.40 -9.06 -27.27
CA GLY A 519 -26.66 -7.82 -27.01
C GLY A 519 -26.34 -7.63 -25.52
N VAL A 520 -27.33 -7.85 -24.65
CA VAL A 520 -27.11 -7.78 -23.18
C VAL A 520 -26.15 -8.86 -22.71
N LYS A 521 -26.23 -10.08 -23.26
CA LYS A 521 -25.31 -11.16 -22.91
C LYS A 521 -23.86 -10.82 -23.29
N PHE A 522 -23.65 -10.22 -24.45
CA PHE A 522 -22.31 -9.77 -24.88
C PHE A 522 -21.77 -8.67 -23.98
N THR A 523 -22.59 -7.65 -23.68
CA THR A 523 -22.19 -6.58 -22.75
C THR A 523 -21.86 -7.13 -21.36
N ASP A 524 -22.65 -8.08 -20.85
CA ASP A 524 -22.35 -8.72 -19.57
C ASP A 524 -21.04 -9.52 -19.64
N ALA A 525 -20.80 -10.27 -20.72
CA ALA A 525 -19.58 -11.05 -20.90
C ALA A 525 -18.32 -10.17 -20.95
N GLU A 526 -18.40 -9.03 -21.65
CA GLU A 526 -17.32 -8.04 -21.72
C GLU A 526 -17.09 -7.35 -20.37
N LEU A 527 -18.17 -7.00 -19.67
CA LEU A 527 -18.11 -6.38 -18.35
C LEU A 527 -17.50 -7.32 -17.29
N ILE A 528 -17.89 -8.60 -17.30
CA ILE A 528 -17.41 -9.63 -16.36
C ILE A 528 -15.92 -9.92 -16.58
N GLY A 529 -15.46 -9.93 -17.83
CA GLY A 529 -14.04 -9.95 -18.15
C GLY A 529 -13.34 -11.31 -18.13
N VAL A 530 -14.08 -12.40 -18.38
CA VAL A 530 -13.46 -13.73 -18.57
C VAL A 530 -12.54 -13.70 -19.80
N PRO A 531 -11.28 -14.20 -19.73
CA PRO A 531 -10.28 -14.02 -20.78
C PRO A 531 -10.70 -14.51 -22.17
N THR A 532 -11.54 -15.54 -22.23
CA THR A 532 -11.98 -16.15 -23.48
C THR A 532 -13.50 -16.21 -23.54
N ILE A 533 -14.09 -15.66 -24.60
CA ILE A 533 -15.52 -15.68 -24.85
C ILE A 533 -15.79 -16.60 -26.04
N LEU A 534 -16.66 -17.59 -25.85
CA LEU A 534 -17.09 -18.50 -26.92
C LEU A 534 -18.56 -18.21 -27.26
N VAL A 535 -18.83 -17.74 -28.47
CA VAL A 535 -20.18 -17.36 -28.90
C VAL A 535 -20.81 -18.50 -29.69
N VAL A 536 -21.91 -19.04 -29.16
CA VAL A 536 -22.76 -20.01 -29.85
C VAL A 536 -23.92 -19.24 -30.51
N GLY A 537 -23.67 -18.79 -31.74
CA GLY A 537 -24.56 -17.90 -32.50
C GLY A 537 -25.32 -18.59 -33.63
N ARG A 538 -25.51 -17.87 -34.75
CA ARG A 538 -26.24 -18.40 -35.92
C ARG A 538 -25.49 -19.51 -36.65
N GLY A 539 -24.15 -19.49 -36.64
CA GLY A 539 -23.29 -20.52 -37.23
C GLY A 539 -23.42 -21.90 -36.56
N ALA A 540 -24.07 -21.98 -35.40
CA ALA A 540 -24.34 -23.24 -34.70
C ALA A 540 -25.07 -24.27 -35.59
N LYS A 541 -25.95 -23.83 -36.48
CA LYS A 541 -26.64 -24.72 -37.44
C LYS A 541 -25.69 -25.39 -38.46
N ASP A 542 -24.55 -24.76 -38.70
CA ASP A 542 -23.50 -25.18 -39.64
C ASP A 542 -22.31 -25.82 -38.88
N GLY A 543 -22.43 -26.04 -37.56
CA GLY A 543 -21.38 -26.64 -36.74
C GLY A 543 -20.23 -25.69 -36.38
N VAL A 544 -20.45 -24.38 -36.45
CA VAL A 544 -19.43 -23.34 -36.25
C VAL A 544 -19.75 -22.46 -35.03
N VAL A 545 -18.71 -22.05 -34.31
CA VAL A 545 -18.74 -21.12 -33.16
C VAL A 545 -17.71 -20.01 -33.36
N GLU A 546 -17.93 -18.87 -32.73
CA GLU A 546 -16.97 -17.75 -32.75
C GLU A 546 -16.21 -17.71 -31.43
N LEU A 547 -14.89 -17.76 -31.48
CA LEU A 547 -14.00 -17.58 -30.34
C LEU A 547 -13.52 -16.13 -30.32
N LYS A 548 -13.59 -15.48 -29.17
CA LYS A 548 -13.13 -14.11 -28.96
C LYS A 548 -12.14 -14.05 -27.80
N ASP A 549 -10.99 -13.42 -28.02
CA ASP A 549 -10.10 -13.00 -26.94
C ASP A 549 -10.68 -11.73 -26.29
N ARG A 550 -10.89 -11.76 -24.96
CA ARG A 550 -11.51 -10.63 -24.26
C ARG A 550 -10.63 -9.39 -24.30
N ARG A 551 -9.31 -9.53 -24.22
CA ARG A 551 -8.37 -8.42 -24.07
C ARG A 551 -8.05 -7.76 -25.41
N THR A 552 -7.78 -8.54 -26.45
CA THR A 552 -7.44 -7.99 -27.79
C THR A 552 -8.69 -7.70 -28.62
N GLY A 553 -9.81 -8.36 -28.32
CA GLY A 553 -11.03 -8.28 -29.11
C GLY A 553 -10.98 -9.07 -30.43
N GLU A 554 -9.89 -9.77 -30.71
CA GLU A 554 -9.72 -10.64 -31.88
C GLU A 554 -10.77 -11.75 -31.88
N ARG A 555 -11.27 -12.08 -33.07
CA ARG A 555 -12.34 -13.05 -33.29
C ARG A 555 -11.96 -14.04 -34.36
N GLU A 556 -12.33 -15.30 -34.15
CA GLU A 556 -12.08 -16.40 -35.08
C GLU A 556 -13.30 -17.31 -35.13
N GLU A 557 -13.76 -17.66 -36.33
CA GLU A 557 -14.80 -18.69 -36.51
C GLU A 557 -14.16 -20.06 -36.64
N LEU A 558 -14.62 -21.02 -35.84
CA LEU A 558 -14.04 -22.37 -35.76
C LEU A 558 -15.14 -23.44 -35.79
N PRO A 559 -14.88 -24.61 -36.41
CA PRO A 559 -15.68 -25.80 -36.17
C PRO A 559 -15.71 -26.13 -34.67
N ILE A 560 -16.85 -26.60 -34.17
CA ILE A 560 -17.05 -26.87 -32.73
C ILE A 560 -16.00 -27.83 -32.16
N ASP A 561 -15.67 -28.90 -32.88
CA ASP A 561 -14.70 -29.88 -32.41
C ASP A 561 -13.29 -29.29 -32.29
N GLU A 562 -12.92 -28.37 -33.20
CA GLU A 562 -11.66 -27.65 -33.11
C GLU A 562 -11.66 -26.68 -31.93
N ALA A 563 -12.76 -25.93 -31.72
CA ALA A 563 -12.90 -25.03 -30.59
C ALA A 563 -12.79 -25.79 -29.25
N ILE A 564 -13.45 -26.94 -29.12
CA ILE A 564 -13.36 -27.79 -27.93
C ILE A 564 -11.92 -28.26 -27.73
N SER A 565 -11.28 -28.80 -28.78
CA SER A 565 -9.90 -29.29 -28.69
C SER A 565 -8.92 -28.20 -28.25
N ARG A 566 -9.05 -26.99 -28.81
CA ARG A 566 -8.20 -25.84 -28.47
C ARG A 566 -8.43 -25.36 -27.04
N LEU A 567 -9.68 -25.32 -26.59
CA LEU A 567 -10.02 -24.86 -25.24
C LEU A 567 -9.70 -25.89 -24.16
N THR A 568 -9.78 -27.20 -24.45
CA THR A 568 -9.33 -28.24 -23.53
C THR A 568 -7.84 -28.14 -23.22
N ALA A 569 -7.02 -27.68 -24.17
CA ALA A 569 -5.59 -27.46 -23.94
C ALA A 569 -5.28 -26.35 -22.91
N ILE A 570 -6.27 -25.56 -22.48
CA ILE A 570 -6.10 -24.57 -21.39
C ILE A 570 -5.92 -25.26 -20.03
N ALA A 571 -6.52 -26.44 -19.84
CA ALA A 571 -6.45 -27.18 -18.58
C ALA A 571 -5.28 -28.19 -18.53
N ALA A 572 -4.54 -28.34 -19.63
CA ALA A 572 -3.33 -29.16 -19.74
C ALA A 572 -2.10 -28.34 -19.32
#